data_AF-A0A936PKI1-F1
#
_entry.id   AF-A0A936PKI1-F1
#
_cell.length_a   1.000
_cell.length_b   1.000
_cell.length_c   1.000
_cell.angle_alpha   90.00
_cell.angle_beta   90.00
_cell.angle_gamma   90.00
#
_symmetry.space_group_name_H-M   'P 1'
#
loop_
_entity.id
_entity.type
_entity.pdbx_description
1 polymer ?
#
loop_
_entity_poly.entity_id
_entity_poly.type
_entity_poly.pdbx_seq_one_letter_code
_entity_poly.pdbx_strand_id
1 'polypeptide(L)'
;MTYNVHGFSGIRGGKSSYERQALVHEFVNELDPAVVCMQEYPMKSRKHARYLDHLNKELELANKHISDFNTESKGTSYTFMTATKYPVKQRGTIFTMDPEICGIFTDIQFPEGIVRVYNIHLQSVKLIGEKRLLRPHRNPGAIKYFFTYLKGTTAKLRKAFPMRSYQAWMIRQSINSCPYPVIICGDFNDTPASYSYNLLVKE
;
A
#
# COMPACT_ATOMS: atom_id res chain seq x y z
N MET A 1 13.23 1.52 -0.81
CA MET A 1 12.49 1.10 0.41
C MET A 1 10.99 1.05 0.13
N THR A 2 10.21 0.30 0.90
CA THR A 2 8.73 0.34 0.86
C THR A 2 8.18 0.53 2.26
N TYR A 3 7.10 1.31 2.42
CA TYR A 3 6.49 1.58 3.73
C TYR A 3 5.01 1.95 3.63
N ASN A 4 4.14 1.16 4.26
CA ASN A 4 2.73 1.53 4.44
C ASN A 4 2.65 2.58 5.54
N VAL A 5 2.34 3.83 5.16
CA VAL A 5 2.37 4.98 6.09
C VAL A 5 1.09 5.11 6.93
N HIS A 6 0.09 4.26 6.68
CA HIS A 6 -1.19 4.23 7.39
C HIS A 6 -1.83 5.62 7.56
N GLY A 7 -1.84 6.42 6.48
CA GLY A 7 -2.39 7.78 6.50
C GLY A 7 -1.65 8.77 7.41
N PHE A 8 -0.41 8.46 7.82
CA PHE A 8 0.29 9.16 8.90
C PHE A 8 -0.56 9.25 10.18
N SER A 9 -1.36 8.22 10.45
CA SER A 9 -2.16 8.10 11.66
C SER A 9 -1.35 7.40 12.77
N GLY A 10 -1.63 7.76 14.03
CA GLY A 10 -0.88 7.29 15.19
C GLY A 10 -1.74 6.44 16.13
N ILE A 11 -1.07 5.70 17.01
CA ILE A 11 -1.66 5.14 18.23
C ILE A 11 -1.93 6.32 19.18
N ARG A 12 -3.09 6.34 19.84
CA ARG A 12 -3.61 7.46 20.67
C ARG A 12 -2.52 8.23 21.45
N GLY A 13 -2.53 9.57 21.31
CA GLY A 13 -1.78 10.51 22.15
C GLY A 13 -0.63 11.23 21.42
N GLY A 14 -0.76 12.55 21.22
CA GLY A 14 0.39 13.46 21.11
C GLY A 14 0.53 14.27 19.83
N LYS A 15 0.58 13.64 18.65
CA LYS A 15 0.97 14.34 17.40
C LYS A 15 -0.17 14.44 16.37
N SER A 16 -0.18 15.52 15.59
CA SER A 16 -0.99 15.71 14.39
C SER A 16 -0.51 14.80 13.24
N SER A 17 -1.31 14.64 12.18
CA SER A 17 -0.88 13.90 10.98
C SER A 17 0.32 14.55 10.28
N TYR A 18 0.43 15.89 10.35
CA TYR A 18 1.52 16.65 9.76
C TYR A 18 2.86 16.38 10.45
N GLU A 19 2.89 16.39 11.78
CA GLU A 19 4.13 16.12 12.53
C GLU A 19 4.60 14.69 12.31
N ARG A 20 3.68 13.71 12.23
CA ARG A 20 4.03 12.33 11.91
C ARG A 20 4.57 12.19 10.51
N GLN A 21 3.97 12.90 9.56
CA GLN A 21 4.45 12.91 8.21
C GLN A 21 5.87 13.47 8.13
N ALA A 22 6.15 14.60 8.76
CA ALA A 22 7.49 15.20 8.81
C ALA A 22 8.52 14.19 9.34
N LEU A 23 8.21 13.49 10.43
CA LEU A 23 9.08 12.44 10.98
C LEU A 23 9.30 11.27 10.01
N VAL A 24 8.27 10.84 9.28
CA VAL A 24 8.43 9.78 8.28
C VAL A 24 9.28 10.28 7.11
N HIS A 25 9.12 11.53 6.68
CA HIS A 25 9.94 12.11 5.64
C HIS A 25 11.39 12.29 6.07
N GLU A 26 11.63 12.79 7.28
CA GLU A 26 12.95 12.91 7.90
C GLU A 26 13.64 11.53 7.95
N PHE A 27 12.95 10.51 8.46
CA PHE A 27 13.45 9.13 8.47
C PHE A 27 13.79 8.63 7.05
N VAL A 28 12.95 8.92 6.06
CA VAL A 28 13.22 8.54 4.67
C VAL A 28 14.43 9.28 4.12
N ASN A 29 14.59 10.57 4.41
CA ASN A 29 15.75 11.35 3.97
C ASN A 29 17.04 10.84 4.64
N GLU A 30 17.00 10.54 5.94
CA GLU A 30 18.15 9.95 6.67
C GLU A 30 18.59 8.60 6.10
N LEU A 31 17.62 7.76 5.67
CA LEU A 31 17.91 6.51 4.98
C LEU A 31 18.43 6.70 3.55
N ASP A 32 18.24 7.88 2.98
CA ASP A 32 18.69 8.31 1.65
C ASP A 32 18.40 7.33 0.48
N PRO A 33 17.19 6.72 0.38
CA PRO A 33 16.93 5.69 -0.62
C PRO A 33 16.93 6.26 -2.05
N ALA A 34 17.35 5.44 -3.01
CA ALA A 34 17.16 5.76 -4.43
C ALA A 34 15.67 5.90 -4.82
N VAL A 35 14.84 5.01 -4.26
CA VAL A 35 13.39 4.93 -4.52
C VAL A 35 12.65 4.58 -3.23
N VAL A 36 11.52 5.24 -2.97
CA VAL A 36 10.57 4.89 -1.91
C VAL A 36 9.18 4.62 -2.48
N CYS A 37 8.55 3.55 -2.01
CA CYS A 37 7.18 3.18 -2.32
C CYS A 37 6.33 3.25 -1.06
N MET A 38 5.34 4.14 -1.02
CA MET A 38 4.44 4.30 0.12
C MET A 38 3.03 3.83 -0.25
N GLN A 39 2.41 3.09 0.67
CA GLN A 39 1.00 2.68 0.62
C GLN A 39 0.21 3.47 1.66
N GLU A 40 -1.11 3.59 1.45
CA GLU A 40 -2.00 4.40 2.31
C GLU A 40 -1.55 5.86 2.47
N TYR A 41 -0.95 6.44 1.44
CA TYR A 41 -0.53 7.84 1.45
C TYR A 41 -1.78 8.75 1.40
N PRO A 42 -1.97 9.69 2.34
CA PRO A 42 -3.20 10.47 2.44
C PRO A 42 -3.22 11.65 1.48
N MET A 43 -4.19 11.68 0.57
CA MET A 43 -4.47 12.79 -0.35
C MET A 43 -5.83 13.41 -0.04
N LYS A 44 -5.94 14.75 -0.12
CA LYS A 44 -7.21 15.47 0.04
C LYS A 44 -7.63 16.14 -1.28
N SER A 45 -8.93 16.39 -1.42
CA SER A 45 -9.50 17.07 -2.58
C SER A 45 -8.95 18.49 -2.79
N ARG A 46 -9.16 19.03 -4.01
CA ARG A 46 -8.71 20.38 -4.42
C ARG A 46 -9.17 21.51 -3.49
N LYS A 47 -10.27 21.32 -2.76
CA LYS A 47 -10.76 22.27 -1.73
C LYS A 47 -9.83 22.39 -0.51
N HIS A 48 -8.85 21.49 -0.39
CA HIS A 48 -7.80 21.47 0.63
C HIS A 48 -6.40 21.59 -0.01
N ALA A 49 -6.24 22.26 -1.15
CA ALA A 49 -4.98 22.34 -1.92
C ALA A 49 -3.73 22.72 -1.10
N ARG A 50 -3.86 23.57 -0.06
CA ARG A 50 -2.74 23.91 0.84
C ARG A 50 -2.18 22.69 1.62
N TYR A 51 -2.98 21.65 1.79
CA TYR A 51 -2.53 20.37 2.36
C TYR A 51 -1.53 19.67 1.44
N LEU A 52 -1.74 19.75 0.13
CA LEU A 52 -0.94 19.08 -0.90
C LEU A 52 0.45 19.72 -1.07
N ASP A 53 0.53 21.05 -0.95
CA ASP A 53 1.77 21.80 -1.06
C ASP A 53 2.70 21.58 0.14
N HIS A 54 2.14 21.35 1.34
CA HIS A 54 2.91 21.00 2.53
C HIS A 54 3.26 19.51 2.57
N LEU A 55 2.37 18.64 2.08
CA LEU A 55 2.55 17.20 2.17
C LEU A 55 3.76 16.66 1.41
N ASN A 56 4.43 17.43 0.57
CA ASN A 56 5.52 16.90 -0.25
C ASN A 56 6.79 17.74 -0.15
N LYS A 57 6.84 18.76 0.70
CA LYS A 57 7.97 19.71 0.71
C LYS A 57 9.26 19.14 1.27
N GLU A 58 9.16 18.27 2.27
CA GLU A 58 10.34 17.83 3.03
C GLU A 58 10.97 16.54 2.51
N LEU A 59 10.29 15.81 1.61
CA LEU A 59 10.85 14.57 1.07
C LEU A 59 11.81 14.88 -0.08
N GLU A 60 13.10 14.57 0.11
CA GLU A 60 14.24 14.88 -0.78
C GLU A 60 14.35 13.98 -2.02
N LEU A 61 13.19 13.62 -2.58
CA LEU A 61 13.07 12.82 -3.79
C LEU A 61 12.36 13.65 -4.85
N ALA A 62 13.13 14.10 -5.84
CA ALA A 62 12.70 15.10 -6.82
C ALA A 62 11.50 14.66 -7.66
N ASN A 63 11.37 13.37 -7.96
CA ASN A 63 10.32 12.85 -8.84
C ASN A 63 9.31 12.04 -8.03
N LYS A 64 8.02 12.40 -8.16
CA LYS A 64 6.91 11.79 -7.40
C LYS A 64 5.81 11.33 -8.36
N HIS A 65 5.44 10.06 -8.25
CA HIS A 65 4.29 9.46 -8.91
C HIS A 65 3.26 9.09 -7.85
N ILE A 66 2.09 9.72 -7.91
CA ILE A 66 0.95 9.47 -7.03
C ILE A 66 -0.14 8.82 -7.86
N SER A 67 -0.76 7.74 -7.37
CA SER A 67 -1.87 7.09 -8.09
C SER A 67 -3.12 7.95 -8.15
N ASP A 68 -4.00 7.65 -9.09
CA ASP A 68 -5.27 8.34 -9.27
C ASP A 68 -6.10 8.32 -7.98
N PHE A 69 -6.74 9.44 -7.68
CA PHE A 69 -7.62 9.56 -6.53
C PHE A 69 -8.78 10.50 -6.86
N ASN A 70 -9.93 10.27 -6.22
CA ASN A 70 -11.10 11.12 -6.41
C ASN A 70 -10.83 12.53 -5.84
N THR A 71 -10.63 13.50 -6.74
CA THR A 71 -10.34 14.91 -6.39
C THR A 71 -11.55 15.67 -5.88
N GLU A 72 -12.76 15.11 -5.97
CA GLU A 72 -14.02 15.69 -5.53
C GLU A 72 -14.50 15.14 -4.17
N SER A 73 -13.84 14.08 -3.68
CA SER A 73 -14.15 13.49 -2.38
C SER A 73 -14.08 14.52 -1.25
N LYS A 74 -15.08 14.51 -0.35
CA LYS A 74 -15.08 15.33 0.87
C LYS A 74 -14.06 14.81 1.90
N GLY A 75 -13.62 13.56 1.78
CA GLY A 75 -12.73 12.88 2.72
C GLY A 75 -11.26 12.83 2.28
N THR A 76 -10.45 12.13 3.06
CA THR A 76 -9.08 11.76 2.69
C THR A 76 -9.13 10.50 1.84
N SER A 77 -8.49 10.53 0.68
CA SER A 77 -8.25 9.38 -0.18
C SER A 77 -6.90 8.77 0.20
N TYR A 78 -6.84 7.45 0.33
CA TYR A 78 -5.60 6.73 0.54
C TYR A 78 -5.09 6.21 -0.80
N THR A 79 -3.87 6.58 -1.14
CA THR A 79 -3.30 6.41 -2.48
C THR A 79 -1.92 5.77 -2.40
N PHE A 80 -1.35 5.43 -3.56
CA PHE A 80 0.03 5.01 -3.70
C PHE A 80 0.93 6.20 -4.02
N MET A 81 2.13 6.20 -3.47
CA MET A 81 3.18 7.14 -3.85
C MET A 81 4.48 6.40 -4.13
N THR A 82 5.05 6.61 -5.30
CA THR A 82 6.43 6.22 -5.63
C THR A 82 7.24 7.50 -5.79
N ALA A 83 8.29 7.67 -5.00
CA ALA A 83 9.21 8.80 -5.13
C ALA A 83 10.64 8.32 -5.37
N THR A 84 11.39 9.08 -6.17
CA THR A 84 12.73 8.70 -6.63
C THR A 84 13.62 9.91 -6.91
N LYS A 85 14.94 9.74 -6.75
CA LYS A 85 15.97 10.71 -7.15
C LYS A 85 16.11 10.80 -8.68
N TYR A 86 15.73 9.73 -9.38
CA TYR A 86 15.99 9.55 -10.80
C TYR A 86 14.79 9.96 -11.68
N PRO A 87 15.00 10.30 -12.97
CA PRO A 87 13.91 10.70 -13.86
C PRO A 87 12.88 9.58 -14.06
N VAL A 88 11.59 9.95 -14.02
CA VAL A 88 10.48 9.04 -14.35
C VAL A 88 10.17 9.15 -15.85
N LYS A 89 10.19 8.03 -16.56
CA LYS A 89 9.93 7.96 -18.02
C LYS A 89 8.48 7.64 -18.34
N GLN A 90 7.91 6.69 -17.63
CA GLN A 90 6.51 6.28 -17.77
C GLN A 90 5.95 5.91 -16.41
N ARG A 91 4.63 5.98 -16.27
CA ARG A 91 3.93 5.64 -15.05
C ARG A 91 2.50 5.21 -15.36
N GLY A 92 1.91 4.38 -14.50
CA GLY A 92 0.52 3.99 -14.64
C GLY A 92 -0.06 3.30 -13.40
N THR A 93 -1.38 3.19 -13.42
CA THR A 93 -2.20 2.60 -12.35
C THR A 93 -2.64 1.19 -12.72
N ILE A 94 -2.60 0.26 -11.77
CA ILE A 94 -3.07 -1.13 -11.95
C ILE A 94 -4.45 -1.25 -11.32
N PHE A 95 -5.45 -1.15 -12.19
CA PHE A 95 -6.87 -1.27 -11.83
C PHE A 95 -7.29 -2.74 -11.70
N THR A 96 -8.30 -2.97 -10.86
CA THR A 96 -9.02 -4.25 -10.79
C THR A 96 -10.42 -4.10 -11.41
N MET A 97 -11.23 -5.17 -11.39
CA MET A 97 -12.62 -5.11 -11.90
C MET A 97 -13.54 -4.22 -11.05
N ASP A 98 -13.16 -3.94 -9.81
CA ASP A 98 -13.75 -2.91 -8.95
C ASP A 98 -12.82 -1.68 -9.03
N PRO A 99 -13.30 -0.42 -8.97
CA PRO A 99 -12.47 0.81 -8.93
C PRO A 99 -11.37 0.87 -7.84
N GLU A 100 -11.11 -0.22 -7.12
CA GLU A 100 -9.96 -0.39 -6.25
C GLU A 100 -8.65 -0.50 -7.04
N ILE A 101 -7.73 0.40 -6.74
CA ILE A 101 -6.35 0.38 -7.21
C ILE A 101 -5.57 -0.63 -6.35
N CYS A 102 -4.95 -1.62 -6.99
CA CYS A 102 -4.14 -2.63 -6.27
C CYS A 102 -2.62 -2.34 -6.34
N GLY A 103 -2.22 -1.38 -7.16
CA GLY A 103 -0.85 -0.87 -7.22
C GLY A 103 -0.64 0.13 -8.35
N ILE A 104 0.60 0.61 -8.45
CA ILE A 104 1.10 1.43 -9.55
C ILE A 104 2.43 0.90 -10.06
N PHE A 105 2.75 1.19 -11.32
CA PHE A 105 4.08 0.99 -11.87
C PHE A 105 4.72 2.33 -12.24
N THR A 106 6.04 2.42 -12.10
CA THR A 106 6.85 3.60 -12.44
C THR A 106 8.12 3.15 -13.13
N ASP A 107 8.34 3.62 -14.36
CA ASP A 107 9.56 3.38 -15.12
C ASP A 107 10.57 4.46 -14.78
N ILE A 108 11.66 4.05 -14.15
CA ILE A 108 12.68 4.94 -13.58
C ILE A 108 13.97 4.77 -14.38
N GLN A 109 14.54 5.88 -14.85
CA GLN A 109 15.80 5.90 -15.58
C GLN A 109 16.97 5.97 -14.60
N PHE A 110 17.62 4.83 -14.35
CA PHE A 110 18.90 4.75 -13.65
C PHE A 110 20.07 4.93 -14.64
N PRO A 111 21.31 5.14 -14.15
CA PRO A 111 22.49 5.20 -15.02
C PRO A 111 22.68 3.95 -15.89
N GLU A 112 22.31 2.78 -15.38
CA GLU A 112 22.50 1.48 -16.03
C GLU A 112 21.34 1.12 -16.98
N GLY A 113 20.22 1.83 -16.91
CA GLY A 113 19.05 1.54 -17.74
C GLY A 113 17.73 1.89 -17.07
N ILE A 114 16.63 1.52 -17.74
CA ILE A 114 15.28 1.69 -17.20
C ILE A 114 14.91 0.46 -16.36
N VAL A 115 14.37 0.70 -15.17
CA VAL A 115 13.79 -0.34 -14.31
C VAL A 115 12.35 0.04 -14.00
N ARG A 116 11.42 -0.92 -14.12
CA ARG A 116 10.02 -0.72 -13.73
C ARG A 116 9.83 -1.10 -12.26
N VAL A 117 9.40 -0.15 -11.45
CA VAL A 117 9.09 -0.34 -10.04
C VAL A 117 7.59 -0.44 -9.84
N TYR A 118 7.13 -1.57 -9.29
CA TYR A 118 5.77 -1.79 -8.85
C TYR A 118 5.63 -1.50 -7.36
N ASN A 119 4.71 -0.61 -7.01
CA ASN A 119 4.26 -0.34 -5.65
C ASN A 119 2.86 -0.91 -5.47
N ILE A 120 2.71 -1.97 -4.69
CA ILE A 120 1.45 -2.72 -4.54
C ILE A 120 0.89 -2.68 -3.12
N HIS A 121 -0.43 -2.81 -3.00
CA HIS A 121 -1.12 -2.96 -1.72
C HIS A 121 -2.33 -3.88 -1.96
N LEU A 122 -2.17 -5.16 -1.64
CA LEU A 122 -3.19 -6.15 -1.95
C LEU A 122 -4.28 -6.19 -0.87
N GLN A 123 -5.41 -6.82 -1.19
CA GLN A 123 -6.58 -6.91 -0.32
C GLN A 123 -6.24 -7.40 1.10
N SER A 124 -6.51 -6.57 2.11
CA SER A 124 -6.44 -6.96 3.53
C SER A 124 -7.61 -7.87 3.93
N VAL A 125 -7.36 -8.79 4.87
CA VAL A 125 -8.38 -9.68 5.46
C VAL A 125 -9.25 -8.95 6.52
N LYS A 126 -8.86 -7.73 6.96
CA LYS A 126 -9.64 -6.89 7.91
C LYS A 126 -10.05 -7.65 9.20
N LEU A 127 -9.11 -8.36 9.83
CA LEU A 127 -9.31 -9.15 11.06
C LEU A 127 -9.25 -8.33 12.36
N ILE A 128 -9.79 -7.11 12.36
CA ILE A 128 -9.62 -6.13 13.45
C ILE A 128 -10.33 -6.56 14.74
N GLY A 129 -11.49 -7.23 14.65
CA GLY A 129 -12.29 -7.64 15.81
C GLY A 129 -11.86 -9.00 16.40
N GLU A 130 -11.17 -9.78 15.60
CA GLU A 130 -10.76 -11.16 15.85
C GLU A 130 -9.50 -11.26 16.71
N LYS A 131 -8.77 -10.14 16.93
CA LYS A 131 -7.68 -10.06 17.93
C LYS A 131 -8.15 -10.44 19.34
N ARG A 132 -9.46 -10.35 19.61
CA ARG A 132 -10.07 -10.83 20.86
C ARG A 132 -10.03 -12.35 21.01
N LEU A 133 -9.97 -13.12 19.92
CA LEU A 133 -9.83 -14.58 19.94
C LEU A 133 -8.49 -15.06 20.51
N LEU A 134 -7.45 -14.22 20.40
CA LEU A 134 -6.12 -14.52 20.94
C LEU A 134 -6.02 -14.26 22.45
N ARG A 135 -7.08 -13.70 23.06
CA ARG A 135 -7.12 -13.48 24.51
C ARG A 135 -7.67 -14.73 25.19
N PRO A 136 -7.03 -15.24 26.25
CA PRO A 136 -7.55 -16.39 26.98
C PRO A 136 -8.91 -16.04 27.60
N HIS A 137 -9.97 -16.75 27.20
CA HIS A 137 -11.30 -16.60 27.77
C HIS A 137 -11.56 -17.72 28.79
N ARG A 138 -11.82 -17.35 30.05
CA ARG A 138 -12.10 -18.29 31.16
C ARG A 138 -13.60 -18.60 31.40
N ASN A 139 -14.51 -18.13 30.54
CA ASN A 139 -15.96 -18.26 30.77
C ASN A 139 -16.64 -19.37 29.95
N PRO A 140 -17.72 -20.00 30.46
CA PRO A 140 -18.45 -21.09 29.78
C PRO A 140 -19.04 -20.72 28.42
N GLY A 141 -19.37 -19.44 28.20
CA GLY A 141 -19.84 -18.93 26.90
C GLY A 141 -18.75 -18.80 25.83
N ALA A 142 -17.47 -18.92 26.21
CA ALA A 142 -16.32 -18.68 25.33
C ALA A 142 -16.33 -19.52 24.06
N ILE A 143 -16.84 -20.75 24.12
CA ILE A 143 -16.92 -21.66 22.97
C ILE A 143 -17.88 -21.12 21.90
N LYS A 144 -19.08 -20.65 22.30
CA LYS A 144 -20.07 -20.07 21.36
C LYS A 144 -19.57 -18.76 20.74
N TYR A 145 -18.89 -17.92 21.54
CA TYR A 145 -18.23 -16.71 21.04
C TYR A 145 -17.10 -17.06 20.06
N PHE A 146 -16.26 -18.03 20.41
CA PHE A 146 -15.17 -18.52 19.55
C PHE A 146 -15.69 -18.99 18.19
N PHE A 147 -16.72 -19.83 18.15
CA PHE A 147 -17.30 -20.29 16.88
C PHE A 147 -17.92 -19.17 16.04
N THR A 148 -18.56 -18.18 16.67
CA THR A 148 -19.12 -17.01 15.96
C THR A 148 -18.03 -16.18 15.30
N TYR A 149 -16.97 -15.88 16.05
CA TYR A 149 -15.82 -15.14 15.53
C TYR A 149 -15.05 -15.95 14.48
N LEU A 150 -14.91 -17.26 14.65
CA LEU A 150 -14.27 -18.15 13.68
C LEU A 150 -15.05 -18.16 12.35
N LYS A 151 -16.38 -18.24 12.39
CA LYS A 151 -17.24 -18.11 11.19
C LYS A 151 -17.08 -16.74 10.51
N GLY A 152 -16.99 -15.66 11.27
CA GLY A 152 -16.73 -14.32 10.72
C GLY A 152 -15.35 -14.22 10.06
N THR A 153 -14.34 -14.81 10.70
CA THR A 153 -12.96 -14.88 10.19
C THR A 153 -12.89 -15.65 8.88
N THR A 154 -13.50 -16.85 8.82
CA THR A 154 -13.48 -17.70 7.62
C THR A 154 -14.25 -17.05 6.47
N ALA A 155 -15.35 -16.35 6.72
CA ALA A 155 -16.06 -15.60 5.69
C ALA A 155 -15.21 -14.47 5.10
N LYS A 156 -14.48 -13.72 5.94
CA LYS A 156 -13.55 -12.67 5.49
C LYS A 156 -12.39 -13.24 4.67
N LEU A 157 -11.80 -14.36 5.10
CA LEU A 157 -10.74 -15.07 4.38
C LEU A 157 -11.24 -15.56 3.02
N ARG A 158 -12.42 -16.20 2.96
CA ARG A 158 -13.04 -16.68 1.71
C ARG A 158 -13.30 -15.57 0.70
N LYS A 159 -13.54 -14.34 1.15
CA LYS A 159 -13.69 -13.17 0.27
C LYS A 159 -12.34 -12.57 -0.14
N ALA A 160 -11.42 -12.43 0.81
CA ALA A 160 -10.15 -11.73 0.59
C ALA A 160 -9.19 -12.52 -0.30
N PHE A 161 -9.08 -13.85 -0.15
CA PHE A 161 -8.10 -14.65 -0.89
C PHE A 161 -8.35 -14.73 -2.40
N PRO A 162 -9.58 -14.95 -2.90
CA PRO A 162 -9.83 -14.91 -4.34
C PRO A 162 -9.52 -13.54 -4.95
N MET A 163 -9.94 -12.46 -4.29
CA MET A 163 -9.65 -11.10 -4.74
C MET A 163 -8.14 -10.82 -4.79
N ARG A 164 -7.41 -11.22 -3.74
CA ARG A 164 -5.95 -11.09 -3.70
C ARG A 164 -5.26 -11.90 -4.80
N SER A 165 -5.77 -13.09 -5.10
CA SER A 165 -5.26 -13.94 -6.18
C SER A 165 -5.49 -13.28 -7.54
N TYR A 166 -6.66 -12.68 -7.74
CA TYR A 166 -6.97 -11.92 -8.95
C TYR A 166 -6.09 -10.67 -9.09
N GLN A 167 -5.89 -9.90 -8.02
CA GLN A 167 -4.96 -8.76 -8.00
C GLN A 167 -3.53 -9.18 -8.35
N ALA A 168 -3.02 -10.26 -7.74
CA ALA A 168 -1.70 -10.80 -8.03
C ALA A 168 -1.59 -11.25 -9.50
N TRP A 169 -2.64 -11.86 -10.06
CA TRP A 169 -2.68 -12.23 -11.47
C TRP A 169 -2.61 -11.01 -12.39
N MET A 170 -3.38 -9.96 -12.12
CA MET A 170 -3.35 -8.71 -12.90
C MET A 170 -1.95 -8.07 -12.89
N ILE A 171 -1.32 -8.02 -11.71
CA ILE A 171 0.05 -7.53 -11.57
C ILE A 171 1.02 -8.41 -12.37
N ARG A 172 0.88 -9.73 -12.30
CA ARG A 172 1.72 -10.65 -13.10
C ARG A 172 1.57 -10.44 -14.60
N GLN A 173 0.35 -10.21 -15.10
CA GLN A 173 0.16 -9.87 -16.51
C GLN A 173 0.87 -8.57 -16.90
N SER A 174 0.80 -7.55 -16.03
CA SER A 174 1.54 -6.31 -16.24
C SER A 174 3.06 -6.53 -16.26
N ILE A 175 3.59 -7.36 -15.33
CA ILE A 175 5.02 -7.72 -15.28
C ILE A 175 5.44 -8.43 -16.57
N ASN A 176 4.68 -9.43 -17.03
CA ASN A 176 4.97 -10.17 -18.26
C ASN A 176 5.00 -9.27 -19.51
N SER A 177 4.25 -8.17 -19.50
CA SER A 177 4.23 -7.19 -20.59
C SER A 177 5.34 -6.13 -20.49
N CYS A 178 6.12 -6.13 -19.41
CA CYS A 178 7.18 -5.15 -19.19
C CYS A 178 8.45 -5.53 -19.96
N PRO A 179 9.03 -4.63 -20.78
CA PRO A 179 10.27 -4.90 -21.50
C PRO A 179 11.53 -4.63 -20.65
N TYR A 180 11.38 -4.21 -19.39
CA TYR A 180 12.47 -3.79 -18.51
C TYR A 180 12.62 -4.74 -17.32
N PRO A 181 13.79 -4.77 -16.66
CA PRO A 181 13.92 -5.38 -15.34
C PRO A 181 12.89 -4.79 -14.37
N VAL A 182 12.35 -5.65 -13.51
CA VAL A 182 11.25 -5.31 -12.61
C VAL A 182 11.69 -5.39 -11.16
N ILE A 183 11.30 -4.38 -10.38
CA ILE A 183 11.28 -4.44 -8.91
C ILE A 183 9.81 -4.39 -8.48
N ILE A 184 9.37 -5.36 -7.69
CA ILE A 184 8.05 -5.33 -7.05
C ILE A 184 8.21 -5.21 -5.54
N CYS A 185 7.54 -4.21 -4.95
CA CYS A 185 7.52 -4.00 -3.52
C CYS A 185 6.17 -3.43 -3.07
N GLY A 186 5.93 -3.47 -1.77
CA GLY A 186 4.68 -2.97 -1.20
C GLY A 186 4.17 -3.81 -0.06
N ASP A 187 2.88 -3.63 0.24
CA ASP A 187 2.15 -4.39 1.24
C ASP A 187 1.36 -5.51 0.55
N PHE A 188 1.91 -6.72 0.58
CA PHE A 188 1.27 -7.89 -0.04
C PHE A 188 0.05 -8.38 0.76
N ASN A 189 -0.13 -7.89 2.01
CA ASN A 189 -1.17 -8.34 2.94
C ASN A 189 -1.22 -9.87 3.16
N ASP A 190 -0.12 -10.56 2.88
CA ASP A 190 -0.04 -12.01 2.87
C ASP A 190 1.29 -12.53 3.43
N THR A 191 1.30 -13.81 3.78
CA THR A 191 2.51 -14.49 4.27
C THR A 191 3.47 -14.83 3.12
N PRO A 192 4.78 -14.91 3.35
CA PRO A 192 5.75 -15.32 2.33
C PRO A 192 5.50 -16.71 1.72
N ALA A 193 4.71 -17.56 2.38
CA ALA A 193 4.34 -18.88 1.87
C ALA A 193 3.08 -18.86 0.96
N SER A 194 2.48 -17.71 0.70
CA SER A 194 1.18 -17.64 0.03
C SER A 194 1.24 -17.84 -1.49
N TYR A 195 0.09 -18.17 -2.07
CA TYR A 195 -0.09 -18.25 -3.52
C TYR A 195 0.27 -16.93 -4.22
N SER A 196 -0.21 -15.80 -3.68
CA SER A 196 0.05 -14.47 -4.25
C SER A 196 1.54 -14.13 -4.25
N TYR A 197 2.28 -14.49 -3.19
CA TYR A 197 3.73 -14.32 -3.16
C TYR A 197 4.40 -15.20 -4.23
N ASN A 198 4.08 -16.49 -4.27
CA ASN A 198 4.66 -17.42 -5.24
C ASN A 198 4.38 -17.01 -6.70
N LEU A 199 3.18 -16.51 -7.01
CA LEU A 199 2.81 -16.07 -8.35
C LEU A 199 3.62 -14.84 -8.81
N LEU A 200 3.97 -13.96 -7.87
CA LEU A 200 4.69 -12.72 -8.16
C LEU A 200 6.21 -12.90 -8.17
N VAL A 201 6.73 -13.88 -7.42
CA VAL A 201 8.18 -14.10 -7.26
C VAL A 201 8.72 -15.18 -8.20
N LYS A 202 7.91 -16.14 -8.66
CA LYS A 202 8.38 -17.18 -9.58
C LYS A 202 8.68 -16.61 -10.96
N GLU A 203 9.82 -17.01 -11.51
CA GLU A 203 10.28 -16.70 -12.87
C GLU A 203 9.33 -17.27 -13.93
#